data_AF-A0A401GAM1-F1
#
_entry.id   AF-A0A401GAM1-F1
#
_cell.length_a   1.000
_cell.length_b   1.000
_cell.length_c   1.000
_cell.angle_alpha   90.00
_cell.angle_beta   90.00
_cell.angle_gamma   90.00
#
_symmetry.space_group_name_H-M   'P 1'
#
loop_
_entity.id
_entity.type
_entity.pdbx_description
1 polymer ?
#
loop_
_entity_poly.entity_id
_entity_poly.type
_entity_poly.pdbx_seq_one_letter_code
_entity_poly.pdbx_strand_id
1 'polypeptide(L)'
;MSPEDGIQKRSVISYPEKTDDELFGVLSLWEARWRDRQQFLEAHGYMLRPRYRPGWIPSWRATGGDPMDFEDSVSLPVVQHLIDATRLSDGALVHIKRVNTGDNESQIATMLSSDALRNDPRNHCVPILEVIQDTDDETISYMVMPFLRFIDNPPFQTVENLVDFADQILEGLLFLHQQGVAHRDCTHNNLMMDGSALYPQGFHPVQDECLPDGTTPAGDPSRINVSLKYYFIDFGISSMFPLNVHPKLVLGIDGRDRDVPELSSVVPYDPFAVDIFILGNVFRKHVHKASDTLSVGVFADKII
;
A
#
# COMPACT_ATOMS: atom_id res chain seq x y z
N MET A 1 -53.00 -13.02 46.47
CA MET A 1 -52.07 -11.97 46.02
C MET A 1 -50.94 -12.67 45.30
N SER A 2 -51.02 -12.73 43.98
CA SER A 2 -49.99 -13.30 43.11
C SER A 2 -49.12 -12.13 42.61
N PRO A 3 -47.78 -12.21 42.65
CA PRO A 3 -46.94 -11.23 41.98
C PRO A 3 -46.79 -11.63 40.51
N GLU A 4 -47.32 -10.81 39.61
CA GLU A 4 -46.97 -10.86 38.18
C GLU A 4 -45.64 -10.13 37.99
N ASP A 5 -44.57 -10.87 37.71
CA ASP A 5 -43.28 -10.33 37.32
C ASP A 5 -43.34 -9.82 35.88
N GLY A 6 -43.37 -8.49 35.74
CA GLY A 6 -43.25 -7.79 34.48
C GLY A 6 -41.84 -7.93 33.91
N ILE A 7 -41.67 -8.80 32.92
CA ILE A 7 -40.47 -8.80 32.06
C ILE A 7 -40.60 -7.61 31.10
N GLN A 8 -39.93 -6.51 31.45
CA GLN A 8 -39.78 -5.35 30.60
C GLN A 8 -38.92 -5.74 29.39
N LYS A 9 -39.57 -5.98 28.23
CA LYS A 9 -38.89 -6.15 26.94
C LYS A 9 -38.02 -4.93 26.69
N ARG A 10 -36.69 -5.10 26.73
CA ARG A 10 -35.73 -4.11 26.24
C ARG A 10 -36.09 -3.81 24.79
N SER A 11 -36.48 -2.58 24.51
CA SER A 11 -36.64 -2.06 23.15
C SER A 11 -35.28 -2.14 22.46
N VAL A 12 -35.16 -3.02 21.47
CA VAL A 12 -34.06 -2.97 20.51
C VAL A 12 -34.23 -1.68 19.74
N ILE A 13 -33.30 -0.75 19.90
CA ILE A 13 -33.25 0.46 19.08
C ILE A 13 -32.93 0.00 17.65
N SER A 14 -33.91 -0.02 16.76
CA SER A 14 -33.65 -0.21 15.34
C SER A 14 -33.16 1.12 14.77
N TYR A 15 -31.89 1.17 14.38
CA TYR A 15 -31.42 2.26 13.55
C TYR A 15 -32.09 2.13 12.18
N PRO A 16 -32.56 3.24 11.57
CA PRO A 16 -33.08 3.17 10.21
C PRO A 16 -31.97 2.64 9.29
N GLU A 17 -32.30 1.66 8.46
CA GLU A 17 -31.40 1.19 7.42
C GLU A 17 -31.13 2.35 6.46
N LYS A 18 -29.85 2.63 6.23
CA LYS A 18 -29.43 3.61 5.23
C LYS A 18 -29.77 3.08 3.85
N THR A 19 -30.25 3.95 2.98
CA THR A 19 -30.41 3.64 1.56
C THR A 19 -29.03 3.47 0.89
N ASP A 20 -28.97 2.75 -0.23
CA ASP A 20 -27.72 2.61 -0.99
C ASP A 20 -27.17 3.97 -1.42
N ASP A 21 -28.03 4.92 -1.76
CA ASP A 21 -27.63 6.29 -2.07
C ASP A 21 -26.99 7.02 -0.87
N GLU A 22 -27.47 6.77 0.36
CA GLU A 22 -26.85 7.32 1.59
C GLU A 22 -25.55 6.61 1.96
N LEU A 23 -25.38 5.35 1.55
CA LEU A 23 -24.17 4.58 1.79
C LEU A 23 -23.06 4.96 0.82
N PHE A 24 -23.36 5.00 -0.48
CA PHE A 24 -22.37 5.23 -1.53
C PHE A 24 -22.28 6.70 -1.94
N GLY A 25 -23.35 7.48 -1.84
CA GLY A 25 -23.46 8.83 -2.40
C GLY A 25 -22.94 9.94 -1.50
N VAL A 26 -22.31 9.59 -0.37
CA VAL A 26 -21.77 10.53 0.60
C VAL A 26 -20.29 10.23 0.84
N LEU A 27 -19.47 11.27 0.84
CA LEU A 27 -18.06 11.15 1.23
C LEU A 27 -17.94 10.99 2.74
N SER A 28 -17.09 10.08 3.18
CA SER A 28 -16.66 10.07 4.57
C SER A 28 -15.89 11.35 4.93
N LEU A 29 -15.72 11.63 6.22
CA LEU A 29 -14.90 12.77 6.67
C LEU A 29 -13.46 12.72 6.12
N TRP A 30 -12.93 11.53 5.91
CA TRP A 30 -11.58 11.31 5.39
C TRP A 30 -11.50 11.58 3.89
N GLU A 31 -12.49 11.10 3.14
CA GLU A 31 -12.60 11.36 1.70
C GLU A 31 -12.84 12.85 1.41
N ALA A 32 -13.62 13.53 2.25
CA ALA A 32 -13.86 14.97 2.14
C ALA A 32 -12.57 15.79 2.22
N ARG A 33 -11.61 15.39 3.05
CA ARG A 33 -10.30 16.07 3.15
C ARG A 33 -9.52 15.99 1.85
N TRP A 34 -9.57 14.86 1.15
CA TRP A 34 -8.93 14.71 -0.16
C TRP A 34 -9.63 15.54 -1.23
N ARG A 35 -10.97 15.54 -1.22
CA ARG A 35 -11.76 16.41 -2.10
C ARG A 35 -11.39 17.87 -1.96
N ASP A 36 -11.23 18.34 -0.73
CA ASP A 36 -10.90 19.74 -0.44
C ASP A 36 -9.51 20.13 -0.96
N ARG A 37 -8.63 19.14 -1.23
CA ARG A 37 -7.29 19.34 -1.80
C ARG A 37 -7.17 18.99 -3.28
N GLN A 38 -8.24 18.55 -3.93
CA GLN A 38 -8.23 18.19 -5.36
C GLN A 38 -7.66 19.31 -6.24
N GLN A 39 -8.14 20.54 -6.10
CA GLN A 39 -7.67 21.67 -6.94
C GLN A 39 -6.18 21.95 -6.74
N PHE A 40 -5.70 21.79 -5.51
CA PHE A 40 -4.29 21.96 -5.19
C PHE A 40 -3.42 20.87 -5.84
N LEU A 41 -3.84 19.60 -5.75
CA LEU A 41 -3.16 18.47 -6.39
C LEU A 41 -3.19 18.59 -7.92
N GLU A 42 -4.31 19.04 -8.49
CA GLU A 42 -4.46 19.27 -9.93
C GLU A 42 -3.51 20.36 -10.44
N ALA A 43 -3.32 21.44 -9.68
CA ALA A 43 -2.34 22.47 -10.01
C ALA A 43 -0.89 21.94 -10.05
N HIS A 44 -0.62 20.83 -9.36
CA HIS A 44 0.66 20.10 -9.40
C HIS A 44 0.65 18.93 -10.40
N GLY A 45 -0.40 18.79 -11.22
CA GLY A 45 -0.48 17.76 -12.25
C GLY A 45 -1.05 16.42 -11.79
N TYR A 46 -1.80 16.38 -10.68
CA TYR A 46 -2.39 15.14 -10.15
C TYR A 46 -3.91 15.24 -10.02
N MET A 47 -4.62 14.33 -10.68
CA MET A 47 -6.08 14.32 -10.74
C MET A 47 -6.63 13.13 -9.94
N LEU A 48 -7.45 13.38 -8.90
CA LEU A 48 -8.11 12.31 -8.17
C LEU A 48 -9.31 11.74 -8.97
N ARG A 49 -9.79 10.56 -8.55
CA ARG A 49 -11.00 9.93 -9.11
C ARG A 49 -12.23 10.86 -8.99
N PRO A 50 -13.24 10.75 -9.88
CA PRO A 50 -14.41 11.64 -9.92
C PRO A 50 -15.08 11.86 -8.56
N ARG A 51 -15.18 10.80 -7.74
CA ARG A 51 -15.70 10.83 -6.37
C ARG A 51 -15.06 11.90 -5.48
N TYR A 52 -13.77 12.15 -5.65
CA TYR A 52 -12.99 13.09 -4.83
C TYR A 52 -12.87 14.47 -5.46
N ARG A 53 -13.72 14.83 -6.43
CA ARG A 53 -13.67 16.15 -7.06
C ARG A 53 -14.71 17.10 -6.44
N PRO A 54 -14.40 18.40 -6.28
CA PRO A 54 -15.37 19.38 -5.83
C PRO A 54 -16.62 19.37 -6.71
N GLY A 55 -17.79 19.34 -6.07
CA GLY A 55 -19.07 19.28 -6.78
C GLY A 55 -19.43 17.90 -7.36
N TRP A 56 -18.74 16.82 -6.95
CA TRP A 56 -19.10 15.46 -7.33
C TRP A 56 -20.58 15.18 -7.05
N ILE A 57 -21.26 14.66 -8.07
CA ILE A 57 -22.62 14.14 -8.00
C ILE A 57 -22.52 12.66 -8.40
N PRO A 58 -23.02 11.73 -7.57
CA PRO A 58 -22.99 10.31 -7.89
C PRO A 58 -23.57 9.98 -9.27
N SER A 59 -22.82 9.23 -10.07
CA SER A 59 -23.18 8.97 -11.47
C SER A 59 -24.48 8.18 -11.62
N TRP A 60 -24.80 7.28 -10.67
CA TRP A 60 -26.04 6.52 -10.67
C TRP A 60 -27.30 7.37 -10.50
N ARG A 61 -27.21 8.58 -9.92
CA ARG A 61 -28.38 9.46 -9.75
C ARG A 61 -28.90 10.00 -11.07
N ALA A 62 -28.05 10.10 -12.10
CA ALA A 62 -28.45 10.56 -13.42
C ALA A 62 -29.22 9.49 -14.20
N THR A 63 -28.91 8.22 -13.96
CA THR A 63 -29.45 7.07 -14.71
C THR A 63 -30.50 6.28 -13.94
N GLY A 64 -30.56 6.44 -12.61
CA GLY A 64 -31.36 5.60 -11.72
C GLY A 64 -30.81 4.17 -11.57
N GLY A 65 -29.52 3.97 -11.85
CA GLY A 65 -28.86 2.66 -11.76
C GLY A 65 -28.50 2.25 -10.33
N ASP A 66 -28.05 1.01 -10.17
CA ASP A 66 -27.48 0.51 -8.91
C ASP A 66 -26.10 1.16 -8.70
N PRO A 67 -25.78 1.76 -7.53
CA PRO A 67 -24.48 2.35 -7.26
C PRO A 67 -23.30 1.42 -7.55
N MET A 68 -23.46 0.10 -7.35
CA MET A 68 -22.39 -0.89 -7.57
C MET A 68 -21.92 -0.99 -9.02
N ASP A 69 -22.73 -0.52 -9.97
CA ASP A 69 -22.38 -0.49 -11.39
C ASP A 69 -21.53 0.73 -11.79
N PHE A 70 -21.18 1.61 -10.84
CA PHE A 70 -20.46 2.85 -11.11
C PHE A 70 -19.16 2.94 -10.32
N GLU A 71 -18.07 3.28 -11.01
CA GLU A 71 -16.73 3.46 -10.43
C GLU A 71 -16.74 4.46 -9.26
N ASP A 72 -17.49 5.55 -9.37
CA ASP A 72 -17.52 6.61 -8.38
C ASP A 72 -18.29 6.24 -7.09
N SER A 73 -18.85 5.02 -7.01
CA SER A 73 -19.31 4.40 -5.77
C SER A 73 -18.16 3.82 -4.93
N VAL A 74 -17.01 3.53 -5.56
CA VAL A 74 -15.89 2.84 -4.94
C VAL A 74 -15.10 3.80 -4.05
N SER A 75 -15.40 3.74 -2.76
CA SER A 75 -14.71 4.51 -1.72
C SER A 75 -13.26 4.06 -1.49
N LEU A 76 -12.46 4.92 -0.87
CA LEU A 76 -11.10 4.55 -0.47
C LEU A 76 -11.14 3.45 0.61
N PRO A 77 -10.13 2.56 0.64
CA PRO A 77 -9.86 1.73 1.80
C PRO A 77 -9.70 2.58 3.07
N VAL A 78 -9.80 1.96 4.26
CA VAL A 78 -9.79 2.66 5.57
C VAL A 78 -8.44 3.34 5.91
N VAL A 79 -7.49 3.41 4.97
CA VAL A 79 -6.20 4.06 5.15
C VAL A 79 -6.30 5.55 4.86
N GLN A 80 -6.56 6.32 5.91
CA GLN A 80 -6.96 7.74 5.84
C GLN A 80 -5.92 8.69 5.22
N HIS A 81 -4.65 8.29 5.17
CA HIS A 81 -3.53 9.13 4.74
C HIS A 81 -3.02 8.76 3.34
N LEU A 82 -3.74 7.90 2.60
CA LEU A 82 -3.39 7.46 1.26
C LEU A 82 -4.53 7.74 0.29
N ILE A 83 -4.19 8.08 -0.96
CA ILE A 83 -5.14 8.22 -2.06
C ILE A 83 -4.47 7.90 -3.40
N ASP A 84 -5.22 7.31 -4.32
CA ASP A 84 -4.82 7.13 -5.71
C ASP A 84 -5.06 8.39 -6.56
N ALA A 85 -4.24 8.63 -7.58
CA ALA A 85 -4.42 9.73 -8.51
C ALA A 85 -3.89 9.37 -9.91
N THR A 86 -4.36 10.09 -10.92
CA THR A 86 -3.78 10.06 -12.26
C THR A 86 -2.83 11.24 -12.42
N ARG A 87 -1.57 10.97 -12.77
CA ARG A 87 -0.61 12.01 -13.16
C ARG A 87 -0.95 12.51 -14.57
N LEU A 88 -1.19 13.81 -14.70
CA LEU A 88 -1.69 14.44 -15.93
C LEU A 88 -0.67 14.46 -17.07
N SER A 89 0.63 14.39 -16.78
CA SER A 89 1.68 14.47 -17.80
C SER A 89 1.73 13.24 -18.71
N ASP A 90 1.35 12.07 -18.21
CA ASP A 90 1.49 10.80 -18.91
C ASP A 90 0.37 9.79 -18.65
N GLY A 91 -0.61 10.14 -17.82
CA GLY A 91 -1.72 9.26 -17.47
C GLY A 91 -1.36 8.16 -16.48
N ALA A 92 -0.16 8.18 -15.88
CA ALA A 92 0.27 7.14 -14.96
C ALA A 92 -0.58 7.16 -13.67
N LEU A 93 -0.93 5.96 -13.19
CA LEU A 93 -1.52 5.78 -11.87
C LEU A 93 -0.44 5.98 -10.80
N VAL A 94 -0.69 6.87 -9.87
CA VAL A 94 0.20 7.19 -8.74
C VAL A 94 -0.53 7.05 -7.42
N HIS A 95 0.25 6.93 -6.37
CA HIS A 95 -0.22 6.90 -4.99
C HIS A 95 0.30 8.14 -4.27
N ILE A 96 -0.55 8.82 -3.51
CA ILE A 96 -0.23 10.04 -2.79
C ILE A 96 -0.41 9.78 -1.30
N LYS A 97 0.68 9.94 -0.54
CA LYS A 97 0.70 9.80 0.92
C LYS A 97 0.74 11.17 1.58
N ARG A 98 -0.23 11.45 2.44
CA ARG A 98 -0.22 12.62 3.31
C ARG A 98 0.68 12.35 4.51
N VAL A 99 1.73 13.14 4.67
CA VAL A 99 2.75 13.02 5.72
C VAL A 99 2.90 14.34 6.49
N ASN A 100 3.54 14.30 7.65
CA ASN A 100 3.94 15.54 8.30
C ASN A 100 5.22 16.05 7.62
N THR A 101 5.26 17.34 7.32
CA THR A 101 6.41 17.97 6.66
C THR A 101 7.66 17.75 7.51
N GLY A 102 8.66 17.08 6.92
CA GLY A 102 9.93 16.80 7.58
C GLY A 102 9.84 15.72 8.66
N ASP A 103 8.84 14.84 8.64
CA ASP A 103 8.89 13.64 9.47
C ASP A 103 10.02 12.68 9.04
N ASN A 104 10.32 11.72 9.91
CA ASN A 104 11.41 10.77 9.68
C ASN A 104 11.18 9.91 8.41
N GLU A 105 9.92 9.52 8.16
CA GLU A 105 9.58 8.70 6.98
C GLU A 105 9.88 9.44 5.67
N SER A 106 9.34 10.66 5.53
CA SER A 106 9.51 11.47 4.32
C SER A 106 10.98 11.84 4.09
N GLN A 107 11.74 12.12 5.15
CA GLN A 107 13.18 12.38 5.05
C GLN A 107 13.95 11.15 4.53
N ILE A 108 13.69 9.96 5.08
CA ILE A 108 14.36 8.72 4.65
C ILE A 108 13.98 8.39 3.21
N ALA A 109 12.70 8.40 2.87
CA ALA A 109 12.22 8.05 1.52
C ALA A 109 12.74 9.02 0.46
N THR A 110 12.77 10.33 0.76
CA THR A 110 13.32 11.35 -0.15
C THR A 110 14.83 11.20 -0.32
N MET A 111 15.56 10.91 0.76
CA MET A 111 17.01 10.65 0.71
C MET A 111 17.32 9.46 -0.21
N LEU A 112 16.62 8.34 -0.01
CA LEU A 112 16.75 7.12 -0.82
C LEU A 112 16.36 7.35 -2.29
N SER A 113 15.54 8.36 -2.56
CA SER A 113 15.12 8.76 -3.91
C SER A 113 15.95 9.90 -4.50
N SER A 114 17.01 10.36 -3.84
CA SER A 114 17.91 11.39 -4.35
C SER A 114 18.57 10.97 -5.67
N ASP A 115 18.99 11.94 -6.49
CA ASP A 115 19.61 11.66 -7.79
C ASP A 115 20.85 10.75 -7.70
N ALA A 116 21.58 10.81 -6.59
CA ALA A 116 22.73 9.97 -6.32
C ALA A 116 22.37 8.49 -6.08
N LEU A 117 21.18 8.21 -5.55
CA LEU A 117 20.77 6.87 -5.12
C LEU A 117 19.69 6.24 -6.02
N ARG A 118 18.85 7.05 -6.68
CA ARG A 118 17.73 6.55 -7.50
C ARG A 118 18.15 5.70 -8.69
N ASN A 119 19.36 5.94 -9.20
CA ASN A 119 19.90 5.25 -10.38
C ASN A 119 20.73 4.01 -10.03
N ASP A 120 20.94 3.72 -8.73
CA ASP A 120 21.56 2.46 -8.32
C ASP A 120 20.56 1.32 -8.59
N PRO A 121 20.89 0.33 -9.44
CA PRO A 121 19.96 -0.75 -9.76
C PRO A 121 19.55 -1.57 -8.53
N ARG A 122 20.39 -1.60 -7.50
CA ARG A 122 20.16 -2.29 -6.22
C ARG A 122 19.16 -1.55 -5.33
N ASN A 123 18.80 -0.32 -5.70
CA ASN A 123 17.82 0.46 -4.97
C ASN A 123 16.41 -0.02 -5.30
N HIS A 124 15.91 -0.88 -4.43
CA HIS A 124 14.53 -1.36 -4.41
C HIS A 124 13.67 -0.57 -3.41
N CYS A 125 14.02 0.67 -3.06
CA CYS A 125 13.11 1.54 -2.32
C CYS A 125 12.09 2.14 -3.29
N VAL A 126 10.84 2.29 -2.85
CA VAL A 126 9.84 2.98 -3.68
C VAL A 126 10.34 4.38 -4.04
N PRO A 127 10.35 4.75 -5.34
CA PRO A 127 10.84 6.05 -5.75
C PRO A 127 9.83 7.13 -5.36
N ILE A 128 10.32 8.20 -4.75
CA ILE A 128 9.55 9.41 -4.51
C ILE A 128 9.64 10.28 -5.76
N LEU A 129 8.51 10.41 -6.44
CA LEU A 129 8.36 11.16 -7.68
C LEU A 129 8.35 12.67 -7.41
N GLU A 130 7.63 13.06 -6.36
CA GLU A 130 7.49 14.45 -5.93
C GLU A 130 7.12 14.52 -4.44
N VAL A 131 7.52 15.59 -3.76
CA VAL A 131 7.02 15.96 -2.44
C VAL A 131 6.47 17.38 -2.53
N ILE A 132 5.17 17.52 -2.28
CA ILE A 132 4.46 18.79 -2.42
C ILE A 132 4.04 19.27 -1.03
N GLN A 133 4.58 20.38 -0.56
CA GLN A 133 4.17 20.97 0.71
C GLN A 133 2.81 21.69 0.57
N ASP A 134 1.89 21.44 1.49
CA ASP A 134 0.56 22.06 1.48
C ASP A 134 0.65 23.57 1.74
N THR A 135 -0.06 24.36 0.92
CA THR A 135 -0.07 25.83 1.01
C THR A 135 -0.98 26.39 2.10
N ASP A 136 -1.95 25.61 2.58
CA ASP A 136 -2.91 26.03 3.59
C ASP A 136 -2.51 25.50 4.98
N ASP A 137 -1.74 24.41 5.02
CA ASP A 137 -1.16 23.84 6.24
C ASP A 137 0.30 23.38 6.01
N GLU A 138 1.25 24.28 6.25
CA GLU A 138 2.69 24.02 6.04
C GLU A 138 3.23 22.81 6.81
N THR A 139 2.50 22.32 7.84
CA THR A 139 2.87 21.12 8.60
C THR A 139 2.61 19.82 7.84
N ILE A 140 1.95 19.90 6.68
CA ILE A 140 1.58 18.75 5.85
C ILE A 140 2.32 18.80 4.51
N SER A 141 2.76 17.62 4.08
CA SER A 141 3.27 17.41 2.73
C SER A 141 2.59 16.19 2.08
N TYR A 142 2.57 16.16 0.76
CA TYR A 142 2.06 15.07 -0.06
C TYR A 142 3.22 14.41 -0.79
N MET A 143 3.49 13.16 -0.43
CA MET A 143 4.53 12.36 -1.04
C MET A 143 3.93 11.51 -2.16
N VAL A 144 4.32 11.81 -3.40
CA VAL A 144 3.84 11.11 -4.59
C VAL A 144 4.80 9.99 -4.94
N MET A 145 4.25 8.79 -5.14
CA MET A 145 4.99 7.57 -5.48
C MET A 145 4.24 6.77 -6.55
N PRO A 146 4.89 5.84 -7.28
CA PRO A 146 4.19 4.95 -8.19
C PRO A 146 3.10 4.15 -7.47
N PHE A 147 2.01 3.85 -8.17
CA PHE A 147 1.00 2.93 -7.64
C PHE A 147 1.47 1.48 -7.84
N LEU A 148 1.68 0.77 -6.75
CA LEU A 148 2.23 -0.59 -6.74
C LEU A 148 1.17 -1.61 -6.30
N ARG A 149 1.40 -2.88 -6.62
CA ARG A 149 0.55 -4.01 -6.20
C ARG A 149 1.26 -4.87 -5.16
N PHE A 150 0.50 -5.68 -4.42
CA PHE A 150 1.09 -6.70 -3.55
C PHE A 150 1.92 -7.69 -4.36
N ILE A 151 3.01 -8.17 -3.76
CA ILE A 151 4.00 -9.03 -4.43
C ILE A 151 3.41 -10.32 -5.01
N ASP A 152 2.31 -10.80 -4.44
CA ASP A 152 1.62 -12.04 -4.75
C ASP A 152 0.24 -11.83 -5.36
N ASN A 153 -0.06 -10.62 -5.89
CA ASN A 153 -1.27 -10.38 -6.67
C ASN A 153 -0.97 -9.90 -8.11
N PRO A 154 -1.02 -10.78 -9.13
CA PRO A 154 -1.52 -12.17 -9.09
C PRO A 154 -0.54 -13.13 -8.38
N PRO A 155 -0.90 -14.37 -8.00
CA PRO A 155 0.02 -15.27 -7.31
C PRO A 155 1.29 -15.59 -8.11
N PHE A 156 2.38 -15.94 -7.42
CA PHE A 156 3.59 -16.45 -8.07
C PHE A 156 3.26 -17.74 -8.85
N GLN A 157 3.70 -17.82 -10.11
CA GLN A 157 3.37 -18.95 -11.00
C GLN A 157 4.51 -19.96 -11.17
N THR A 158 5.75 -19.56 -10.88
CA THR A 158 6.95 -20.38 -11.10
C THR A 158 7.96 -20.21 -9.97
N VAL A 159 8.86 -21.17 -9.80
CA VAL A 159 9.97 -21.07 -8.83
C VAL A 159 10.91 -19.93 -9.22
N GLU A 160 11.09 -19.71 -10.52
CA GLU A 160 11.85 -18.61 -11.09
C GLU A 160 11.29 -17.25 -10.64
N ASN A 161 9.97 -17.07 -10.62
CA ASN A 161 9.37 -15.83 -10.07
C ASN A 161 9.65 -15.65 -8.58
N LEU A 162 9.67 -16.73 -7.79
CA LEU A 162 9.96 -16.66 -6.36
C LEU A 162 11.44 -16.34 -6.10
N VAL A 163 12.35 -16.93 -6.89
CA VAL A 163 13.79 -16.67 -6.79
C VAL A 163 14.09 -15.23 -7.21
N ASP A 164 13.53 -14.75 -8.32
CA ASP A 164 13.69 -13.36 -8.77
C ASP A 164 13.21 -12.35 -7.71
N PHE A 165 12.05 -12.61 -7.10
CA PHE A 165 11.58 -11.81 -5.96
C PHE A 165 12.55 -11.83 -4.78
N ALA A 166 13.02 -13.00 -4.37
CA ALA A 166 13.92 -13.15 -3.23
C ALA A 166 15.26 -12.44 -3.47
N ASP A 167 15.82 -12.58 -4.66
CA ASP A 167 17.08 -11.94 -5.07
C ASP A 167 16.96 -10.42 -5.02
N GLN A 168 15.91 -9.85 -5.62
CA GLN A 168 15.67 -8.40 -5.62
C GLN A 168 15.47 -7.82 -4.22
N ILE A 169 14.67 -8.47 -3.37
CA ILE A 169 14.42 -7.97 -2.01
C ILE A 169 15.65 -8.11 -1.11
N LEU A 170 16.45 -9.18 -1.25
CA LEU A 170 17.72 -9.31 -0.52
C LEU A 170 18.75 -8.28 -0.99
N GLU A 171 18.84 -8.03 -2.30
CA GLU A 171 19.69 -6.98 -2.86
C GLU A 171 19.29 -5.59 -2.35
N GLY A 172 17.99 -5.29 -2.36
CA GLY A 172 17.45 -4.05 -1.84
C GLY A 172 17.67 -3.86 -0.34
N LEU A 173 17.58 -4.94 0.44
CA LEU A 173 17.85 -4.87 1.87
C LEU A 173 19.33 -4.58 2.16
N LEU A 174 20.23 -5.25 1.42
CA LEU A 174 21.67 -4.97 1.49
C LEU A 174 21.95 -3.51 1.12
N PHE A 175 21.31 -2.98 0.08
CA PHE A 175 21.41 -1.58 -0.31
C PHE A 175 20.97 -0.64 0.83
N LEU A 176 19.80 -0.85 1.43
CA LEU A 176 19.30 -0.06 2.57
C LEU A 176 20.32 -0.05 3.71
N HIS A 177 20.83 -1.22 4.07
CA HIS A 177 21.80 -1.38 5.15
C HIS A 177 23.12 -0.66 4.84
N GLN A 178 23.57 -0.65 3.57
CA GLN A 178 24.73 0.12 3.11
C GLN A 178 24.52 1.64 3.22
N GLN A 179 23.29 2.13 3.08
CA GLN A 179 22.94 3.54 3.33
C GLN A 179 22.73 3.85 4.81
N GLY A 180 22.97 2.88 5.71
CA GLY A 180 22.76 3.05 7.14
C GLY A 180 21.30 3.11 7.56
N VAL A 181 20.39 2.61 6.72
CA VAL A 181 18.95 2.55 6.99
C VAL A 181 18.57 1.13 7.38
N ALA A 182 17.90 0.98 8.52
CA ALA A 182 17.20 -0.25 8.90
C ALA A 182 15.69 -0.01 8.76
N HIS A 183 14.99 -0.88 8.03
CA HIS A 183 13.58 -0.68 7.68
C HIS A 183 12.66 -0.90 8.88
N ARG A 184 12.94 -1.93 9.67
CA ARG A 184 12.27 -2.40 10.90
C ARG A 184 10.83 -2.91 10.74
N ASP A 185 10.28 -2.88 9.53
CA ASP A 185 8.94 -3.41 9.22
C ASP A 185 8.84 -3.95 7.80
N CYS A 186 9.90 -4.55 7.25
CA CYS A 186 9.92 -5.14 5.90
C CYS A 186 9.11 -6.45 5.80
N THR A 187 7.89 -6.42 6.33
CA THR A 187 6.90 -7.51 6.28
C THR A 187 6.24 -7.57 4.91
N HIS A 188 5.52 -8.67 4.64
CA HIS A 188 4.77 -8.88 3.40
C HIS A 188 4.01 -7.64 2.90
N ASN A 189 3.32 -6.93 3.78
CA ASN A 189 2.47 -5.80 3.42
C ASN A 189 3.26 -4.51 3.09
N ASN A 190 4.58 -4.49 3.34
CA ASN A 190 5.48 -3.40 2.96
C ASN A 190 6.42 -3.80 1.81
N LEU A 191 6.19 -4.96 1.21
CA LEU A 191 6.83 -5.37 -0.03
C LEU A 191 5.77 -5.29 -1.12
N MET A 192 6.11 -4.61 -2.21
CA MET A 192 5.20 -4.36 -3.33
C MET A 192 5.91 -4.61 -4.65
N MET A 193 5.17 -4.63 -5.74
CA MET A 193 5.71 -4.76 -7.09
C MET A 193 5.10 -3.74 -8.04
N ASP A 194 5.85 -3.37 -9.07
CA ASP A 194 5.30 -2.66 -10.22
C ASP A 194 4.53 -3.64 -11.11
N GLY A 195 3.20 -3.47 -11.15
CA GLY A 195 2.29 -4.30 -11.93
C GLY A 195 2.02 -3.79 -13.34
N SER A 196 2.60 -2.68 -13.77
CA SER A 196 2.29 -2.05 -15.06
C SER A 196 2.52 -2.99 -16.26
N ALA A 197 3.56 -3.81 -16.22
CA ALA A 197 3.86 -4.80 -17.26
C ALA A 197 2.85 -5.96 -17.32
N LEU A 198 2.19 -6.29 -16.20
CA LEU A 198 1.15 -7.32 -16.13
C LEU A 198 -0.19 -6.80 -16.66
N TYR A 199 -0.45 -5.50 -16.47
CA TYR A 199 -1.72 -4.86 -16.77
C TYR A 199 -1.52 -3.71 -17.76
N PRO A 200 -1.27 -3.98 -19.06
CA PRO A 200 -1.00 -2.94 -20.06
C PRO A 200 -2.19 -2.02 -20.32
N GLN A 201 -3.41 -2.45 -19.99
CA GLN A 201 -4.62 -1.62 -20.04
C GLN A 201 -4.90 -0.89 -18.71
N GLY A 202 -4.02 -1.04 -17.73
CA GLY A 202 -4.20 -0.59 -16.36
C GLY A 202 -5.07 -1.51 -15.52
N PHE A 203 -5.23 -1.14 -14.26
CA PHE A 203 -6.09 -1.79 -13.28
C PHE A 203 -6.65 -0.73 -12.34
N HIS A 204 -7.80 -1.00 -11.73
CA HIS A 204 -8.41 -0.07 -10.79
C HIS A 204 -7.70 -0.13 -9.41
N PRO A 205 -7.46 1.02 -8.75
CA PRO A 205 -6.64 1.08 -7.53
C PRO A 205 -7.26 0.42 -6.28
N VAL A 206 -8.60 0.27 -6.24
CA VAL A 206 -9.33 -0.38 -5.13
C VAL A 206 -9.88 -1.75 -5.54
N GLN A 207 -10.69 -1.81 -6.60
CA GLN A 207 -11.10 -3.06 -7.26
C GLN A 207 -9.99 -3.58 -8.18
N ASP A 208 -8.92 -4.10 -7.63
CA ASP A 208 -7.70 -4.39 -8.38
C ASP A 208 -7.80 -5.58 -9.36
N GLU A 209 -8.93 -6.29 -9.36
CA GLU A 209 -9.36 -7.30 -10.34
C GLU A 209 -10.07 -6.70 -11.57
N CYS A 210 -10.33 -5.39 -11.57
CA CYS A 210 -10.99 -4.66 -12.66
C CYS A 210 -10.02 -3.76 -13.43
N LEU A 211 -10.35 -3.48 -14.69
CA LEU A 211 -9.79 -2.38 -15.47
C LEU A 211 -10.09 -1.04 -14.77
N PRO A 212 -9.44 0.07 -15.19
CA PRO A 212 -9.60 1.38 -14.52
C PRO A 212 -11.04 1.91 -14.42
N ASP A 213 -12.00 1.35 -15.15
CA ASP A 213 -13.44 1.66 -15.04
C ASP A 213 -14.12 1.04 -13.80
N GLY A 214 -13.39 0.24 -13.01
CA GLY A 214 -13.87 -0.37 -11.78
C GLY A 214 -14.98 -1.43 -11.96
N THR A 215 -15.26 -1.87 -13.19
CA THR A 215 -16.39 -2.77 -13.49
C THR A 215 -16.02 -3.86 -14.49
N THR A 216 -15.21 -3.55 -15.50
CA THR A 216 -14.74 -4.54 -16.47
C THR A 216 -13.63 -5.38 -15.85
N PRO A 217 -13.72 -6.73 -15.83
CA PRO A 217 -12.63 -7.56 -15.31
C PRO A 217 -11.30 -7.32 -16.05
N ALA A 218 -10.19 -7.17 -15.31
CA ALA A 218 -8.85 -6.98 -15.86
C ALA A 218 -8.26 -8.27 -16.47
N GLY A 219 -8.89 -9.42 -16.23
CA GLY A 219 -8.41 -10.74 -16.61
C GLY A 219 -7.30 -11.25 -15.70
N ASP A 220 -6.75 -12.42 -16.05
CA ASP A 220 -5.72 -13.10 -15.26
C ASP A 220 -4.35 -12.99 -15.96
N PRO A 221 -3.54 -11.95 -15.68
CA PRO A 221 -2.25 -11.81 -16.35
C PRO A 221 -1.28 -12.88 -15.89
N SER A 222 -0.52 -13.43 -16.84
CA SER A 222 0.56 -14.36 -16.53
C SER A 222 1.83 -13.59 -16.11
N ARG A 223 2.48 -14.09 -15.07
CA ARG A 223 3.82 -13.67 -14.64
C ARG A 223 4.95 -14.35 -15.43
N ILE A 224 4.62 -15.34 -16.26
CA ILE A 224 5.62 -16.10 -17.00
C ILE A 224 6.27 -15.18 -18.03
N ASN A 225 7.60 -15.12 -18.03
CA ASN A 225 8.41 -14.29 -18.92
C ASN A 225 8.15 -12.76 -18.78
N VAL A 226 7.57 -12.31 -17.67
CA VAL A 226 7.42 -10.88 -17.36
C VAL A 226 8.49 -10.49 -16.36
N SER A 227 9.28 -9.47 -16.69
CA SER A 227 10.24 -8.88 -15.75
C SER A 227 9.50 -7.91 -14.83
N LEU A 228 9.52 -8.20 -13.54
CA LEU A 228 8.86 -7.40 -12.51
C LEU A 228 9.92 -6.77 -11.61
N LYS A 229 9.62 -5.57 -11.11
CA LYS A 229 10.46 -4.92 -10.11
C LYS A 229 9.73 -4.86 -8.77
N TYR A 230 10.42 -5.28 -7.72
CA TYR A 230 9.90 -5.30 -6.37
C TYR A 230 10.47 -4.14 -5.53
N TYR A 231 9.68 -3.68 -4.57
CA TYR A 231 9.99 -2.49 -3.77
C TYR A 231 9.67 -2.66 -2.30
N PHE A 232 10.51 -2.06 -1.45
CA PHE A 232 10.21 -1.71 -0.08
C PHE A 232 9.41 -0.41 -0.05
N ILE A 233 8.32 -0.39 0.72
CA ILE A 233 7.49 0.79 0.98
C ILE A 233 7.38 1.05 2.48
N ASP A 234 6.85 2.22 2.85
CA ASP A 234 6.49 2.59 4.23
C ASP A 234 7.68 2.59 5.21
N PHE A 235 8.39 3.72 5.26
CA PHE A 235 9.54 3.92 6.16
C PHE A 235 9.13 4.50 7.52
N GLY A 236 7.84 4.36 7.91
CA GLY A 236 7.24 5.00 9.08
C GLY A 236 7.98 4.77 10.40
N ILE A 237 8.53 3.56 10.59
CA ILE A 237 9.30 3.20 11.79
C ILE A 237 10.78 2.92 11.53
N SER A 238 11.25 3.22 10.32
CA SER A 238 12.63 3.00 9.92
C SER A 238 13.59 3.89 10.70
N SER A 239 14.85 3.48 10.77
CA SER A 239 15.89 4.21 11.48
C SER A 239 17.09 4.42 10.58
N MET A 240 17.61 5.65 10.56
CA MET A 240 18.76 6.03 9.76
C MET A 240 19.93 6.40 10.67
N PHE A 241 21.10 5.86 10.36
CA PHE A 241 22.33 6.05 11.13
C PHE A 241 23.44 6.60 10.24
N PRO A 242 24.24 7.56 10.74
CA PRO A 242 25.49 7.93 10.07
C PRO A 242 26.37 6.70 9.84
N LEU A 243 26.98 6.61 8.66
CA LEU A 243 27.74 5.43 8.24
C LEU A 243 28.92 5.10 9.16
N ASN A 244 29.52 6.13 9.76
CA ASN A 244 30.71 6.07 10.60
C ASN A 244 30.45 5.94 12.10
N VAL A 245 29.19 5.76 12.53
CA VAL A 245 28.83 5.65 13.95
C VAL A 245 28.56 4.19 14.31
N HIS A 246 29.15 3.76 15.43
CA HIS A 246 28.92 2.45 16.03
C HIS A 246 28.87 2.56 17.58
N PRO A 247 28.06 1.72 18.26
CA PRO A 247 27.12 0.76 17.70
C PRO A 247 25.84 1.44 17.17
N LYS A 248 25.18 0.83 16.19
CA LYS A 248 23.90 1.31 15.64
C LYS A 248 22.77 0.51 16.27
N LEU A 249 22.22 1.03 17.38
CA LEU A 249 21.20 0.33 18.16
C LEU A 249 19.94 1.18 18.29
N VAL A 250 18.80 0.52 18.44
CA VAL A 250 17.50 1.17 18.68
C VAL A 250 16.82 0.58 19.91
N LEU A 251 15.81 1.31 20.39
CA LEU A 251 14.78 0.82 21.30
C LEU A 251 13.44 0.81 20.56
N GLY A 252 12.47 0.11 21.14
CA GLY A 252 11.09 0.12 20.69
C GLY A 252 10.56 -1.28 20.38
N ILE A 253 9.24 -1.37 20.40
CA ILE A 253 8.47 -2.59 20.14
C ILE A 253 7.54 -2.43 18.94
N ASP A 254 7.75 -1.40 18.12
CA ASP A 254 6.94 -1.14 16.93
C ASP A 254 7.30 -2.14 15.82
N GLY A 255 6.33 -2.44 14.95
CA GLY A 255 6.46 -3.40 13.86
C GLY A 255 5.34 -4.45 13.85
N ARG A 256 4.98 -4.93 12.66
CA ARG A 256 3.88 -5.90 12.49
C ARG A 256 4.29 -7.32 12.84
N ASP A 257 5.55 -7.70 12.60
CA ASP A 257 6.04 -9.01 12.99
C ASP A 257 6.38 -9.05 14.49
N ARG A 258 5.49 -9.68 15.25
CA ARG A 258 5.64 -9.81 16.71
C ARG A 258 6.50 -11.01 17.12
N ASP A 259 7.01 -11.79 16.17
CA ASP A 259 7.89 -12.93 16.45
C ASP A 259 9.35 -12.52 16.70
N VAL A 260 9.71 -11.25 16.42
CA VAL A 260 11.07 -10.72 16.60
C VAL A 260 11.43 -10.70 18.09
N PRO A 261 12.37 -11.54 18.57
CA PRO A 261 12.62 -11.71 19.99
C PRO A 261 13.38 -10.54 20.63
N GLU A 262 14.09 -9.74 19.86
CA GLU A 262 14.93 -8.63 20.36
C GLU A 262 14.13 -7.35 20.65
N LEU A 263 12.88 -7.24 20.16
CA LEU A 263 12.06 -6.04 20.33
C LEU A 263 11.90 -5.69 21.81
N SER A 264 12.40 -4.52 22.20
CA SER A 264 12.39 -4.10 23.59
C SER A 264 12.37 -2.59 23.71
N SER A 265 11.54 -2.08 24.62
CA SER A 265 11.50 -0.66 24.96
C SER A 265 12.63 -0.23 25.91
N VAL A 266 13.38 -1.19 26.47
CA VAL A 266 14.40 -0.92 27.52
C VAL A 266 15.78 -1.53 27.24
N VAL A 267 15.87 -2.55 26.37
CA VAL A 267 17.13 -3.17 25.97
C VAL A 267 17.44 -2.80 24.52
N PRO A 268 18.53 -2.06 24.24
CA PRO A 268 18.90 -1.73 22.87
C PRO A 268 19.23 -2.96 22.04
N TYR A 269 18.79 -3.00 20.79
CA TYR A 269 19.03 -4.10 19.85
C TYR A 269 19.51 -3.59 18.49
N ASP A 270 20.10 -4.49 17.71
CA ASP A 270 20.55 -4.22 16.34
C ASP A 270 19.33 -4.25 15.38
N PRO A 271 18.93 -3.10 14.82
CA PRO A 271 17.77 -3.04 13.92
C PRO A 271 18.05 -3.70 12.57
N PHE A 272 19.31 -3.83 12.16
CA PHE A 272 19.68 -4.46 10.88
C PHE A 272 19.48 -5.99 10.98
N ALA A 273 19.82 -6.58 12.13
CA ALA A 273 19.52 -7.99 12.40
C ALA A 273 18.01 -8.27 12.44
N VAL A 274 17.23 -7.31 12.96
CA VAL A 274 15.76 -7.38 12.97
C VAL A 274 15.20 -7.46 11.54
N ASP A 275 15.70 -6.65 10.60
CA ASP A 275 15.26 -6.73 9.21
C ASP A 275 15.50 -8.12 8.60
N ILE A 276 16.68 -8.71 8.84
CA ILE A 276 17.03 -10.05 8.36
C ILE A 276 16.06 -11.09 8.93
N PHE A 277 15.71 -10.99 10.21
CA PHE A 277 14.75 -11.88 10.84
C PHE A 277 13.35 -11.73 10.23
N ILE A 278 12.86 -10.50 10.06
CA ILE A 278 11.54 -10.21 9.48
C ILE A 278 11.46 -10.77 8.06
N LEU A 279 12.48 -10.52 7.23
CA LEU A 279 12.50 -11.00 5.86
C LEU A 279 12.60 -12.54 5.79
N GLY A 280 13.38 -13.16 6.68
CA GLY A 280 13.39 -14.61 6.85
C GLY A 280 12.00 -15.17 7.18
N ASN A 281 11.22 -14.46 7.99
CA ASN A 281 9.83 -14.81 8.28
C ASN A 281 8.90 -14.63 7.07
N VAL A 282 9.10 -13.61 6.23
CA VAL A 282 8.37 -13.46 4.96
C VAL A 282 8.61 -14.68 4.08
N PHE A 283 9.88 -15.08 3.89
CA PHE A 283 10.21 -16.26 3.09
C PHE A 283 9.62 -17.54 3.66
N ARG A 284 9.70 -17.73 4.98
CA ARG A 284 9.12 -18.91 5.65
C ARG A 284 7.60 -18.97 5.56
N LYS A 285 6.90 -17.84 5.74
CA LYS A 285 5.44 -17.80 5.88
C LYS A 285 4.70 -17.69 4.55
N HIS A 286 5.29 -17.03 3.55
CA HIS A 286 4.63 -16.68 2.29
C HIS A 286 5.27 -17.37 1.08
N VAL A 287 6.60 -17.41 0.99
CA VAL A 287 7.31 -18.03 -0.15
C VAL A 287 7.31 -19.56 -0.05
N HIS A 288 7.57 -20.13 1.13
CA HIS A 288 7.53 -21.60 1.29
C HIS A 288 6.15 -22.18 0.94
N LYS A 289 5.06 -21.52 1.38
CA LYS A 289 3.70 -21.97 1.07
C LYS A 289 3.36 -21.88 -0.42
N ALA A 290 3.84 -20.82 -1.08
CA ALA A 290 3.71 -20.70 -2.53
C ALA A 290 4.48 -21.82 -3.23
N SER A 291 5.72 -22.10 -2.80
CA SER A 291 6.53 -23.20 -3.32
C SER A 291 5.88 -24.57 -3.13
N ASP A 292 5.28 -24.85 -1.96
CA ASP A 292 4.57 -26.11 -1.71
C ASP A 292 3.39 -26.27 -2.68
N THR A 293 2.64 -25.18 -2.92
CA THR A 293 1.51 -25.17 -3.85
C THR A 293 1.96 -25.42 -5.29
N LEU A 294 3.02 -24.75 -5.73
CA LEU A 294 3.62 -24.93 -7.05
C LEU A 294 4.18 -26.36 -7.22
N SER A 295 4.79 -26.90 -6.17
CA SER A 295 5.33 -28.27 -6.17
C SER A 295 4.21 -29.30 -6.36
N VAL A 296 3.08 -29.15 -5.67
CA VAL A 296 1.91 -30.04 -5.82
C VAL A 296 1.28 -29.94 -7.22
N GLY A 297 1.20 -28.74 -7.80
CA GLY A 297 0.71 -28.54 -9.18
C GLY A 297 1.57 -29.26 -10.22
N VAL A 298 2.90 -29.22 -10.09
CA VAL A 298 3.84 -29.93 -10.98
C VAL A 298 3.70 -31.46 -10.89
N PHE A 299 3.25 -32.00 -9.76
CA PHE A 299 2.96 -33.44 -9.63
C PHE A 299 1.57 -33.82 -10.15
N ALA A 300 0.59 -32.92 -10.12
CA ALA A 300 -0.74 -33.16 -10.68
C ALA A 300 -0.73 -33.22 -12.22
N ASP A 301 0.06 -32.34 -12.87
CA ASP A 301 0.20 -32.30 -14.34
C ASP A 301 1.02 -33.48 -14.92
N LYS A 302 1.54 -34.37 -14.07
CA LYS A 302 2.24 -35.60 -14.49
C LYS A 302 1.42 -36.88 -14.28
N ILE A 303 0.16 -36.79 -13.83
CA ILE A 303 -0.72 -37.96 -13.59
C ILE A 303 -2.05 -37.85 -14.36
N ILE A 304 -2.09 -37.18 -15.51
CA ILE A 304 -3.23 -37.26 -16.45
C ILE A 304 -2.73 -37.62 -17.85
#